data_AF-A0A0C9UKL3-F1
#
_entry.id   AF-A0A0C9UKL3-F1
#
_cell.length_a   1.000
_cell.length_b   1.000
_cell.length_c   1.000
_cell.angle_alpha   90.00
_cell.angle_beta   90.00
_cell.angle_gamma   90.00
#
_symmetry.space_group_name_H-M   'P 1'
#
loop_
_entity.id
_entity.type
_entity.pdbx_description
1 polymer ?
#
loop_
_entity_poly.entity_id
_entity_poly.type
_entity_poly.pdbx_seq_one_letter_code
_entity_poly.pdbx_strand_id
1 'polypeptide(L)'
;MAYNLIFEIVHGNIQFPENSDAYAANGTFHARINQIINLYADAKQSSYGVRDELRASIQTVKALLPIANQKMAAYVNAKTVIWIPSRIYFDFWIRHMKELKFRQTRVAKQRPSNACNLTLLNMYLIKSIVTNPREDSFTRFVLQDLNFQPSSKYFGIFFMTTLHRHTLAVHQMEQDDDNVIQHVTSTNGKCKQHQKDIEEDPRRTEEYPQGTHPSWHEITDILNTNPTLIVNTHSNLQFSQSGNGQIHHIVIQLLCKWTHNYTCTINPIFLTEPENYPQPENWEDILNFWTVKQIQDTFHAPAFLPHKSHWKGLPDGPKQLSFGERLKSFFLTLEAEFLTSSVCHILKGIGYLKDYHTFLSNKSEHDILCLQDGLKAAFELLECLPDKKTGINSQPWRYHPEKGGPSFIVNAKAYKIRGIGPPKKNTNLPRPRAIATHTRIEALLLEDNLNISFNDAFKHIKGNNPQV
;
A
#
# COMPACT_ATOMS: atom_id res chain seq x y z
N MET A 1 -17.00 -26.97 -25.24
CA MET A 1 -16.10 -26.41 -24.20
C MET A 1 -15.16 -25.50 -24.96
N ALA A 2 -15.19 -24.19 -24.71
CA ALA A 2 -14.37 -23.27 -25.50
C ALA A 2 -12.90 -23.45 -25.13
N TYR A 3 -12.03 -23.57 -26.15
CA TYR A 3 -10.58 -23.59 -25.98
C TYR A 3 -10.13 -22.34 -25.22
N ASN A 4 -9.46 -22.53 -24.08
CA ASN A 4 -8.96 -21.41 -23.28
C ASN A 4 -7.52 -21.10 -23.69
N LEU A 5 -7.35 -20.12 -24.59
CA LEU A 5 -6.04 -19.65 -25.03
C LEU A 5 -5.13 -19.25 -23.85
N ILE A 6 -5.74 -18.76 -22.78
CA ILE A 6 -5.05 -18.35 -21.57
C ILE A 6 -4.37 -19.55 -20.90
N PHE A 7 -5.03 -20.70 -20.87
CA PHE A 7 -4.52 -21.94 -20.27
C PHE A 7 -3.26 -22.48 -20.97
N GLU A 8 -3.12 -22.24 -22.28
CA GLU A 8 -1.98 -22.73 -23.06
C GLU A 8 -0.72 -21.89 -22.82
N ILE A 9 -0.87 -20.58 -22.59
CA ILE A 9 0.25 -19.68 -22.24
C ILE A 9 0.82 -19.98 -20.86
N VAL A 10 -0.03 -20.45 -19.97
CA VAL A 10 0.27 -20.67 -18.55
C VAL A 10 0.49 -22.14 -18.19
N HIS A 11 0.46 -23.04 -19.17
CA HIS A 11 0.55 -24.47 -18.92
C HIS A 11 1.89 -24.85 -18.27
N GLY A 12 1.84 -25.52 -17.12
CA GLY A 12 2.96 -26.26 -16.55
C GLY A 12 3.67 -25.67 -15.33
N ASN A 13 3.51 -24.38 -14.96
CA ASN A 13 4.26 -23.80 -13.83
C ASN A 13 3.58 -22.64 -13.07
N ILE A 14 2.27 -22.40 -13.23
CA ILE A 14 1.61 -21.33 -12.46
C ILE A 14 1.23 -21.80 -11.07
N GLN A 15 1.87 -21.19 -10.07
CA GLN A 15 1.44 -21.26 -8.69
C GLN A 15 0.53 -20.08 -8.37
N PHE A 16 -0.73 -20.35 -8.05
CA PHE A 16 -1.60 -19.35 -7.47
C PHE A 16 -1.20 -19.08 -6.02
N PRO A 17 -1.39 -17.85 -5.51
CA PRO A 17 -1.24 -17.61 -4.08
C PRO A 17 -2.27 -18.43 -3.30
N GLU A 18 -1.95 -18.72 -2.04
CA GLU A 18 -2.93 -19.31 -1.13
C GLU A 18 -3.96 -18.26 -0.72
N ASN A 19 -5.10 -18.72 -0.19
CA ASN A 19 -6.13 -17.82 0.34
C ASN A 19 -5.58 -16.97 1.50
N SER A 20 -4.68 -17.54 2.30
CA SER A 20 -3.97 -16.87 3.39
C SER A 20 -3.06 -15.74 2.88
N ASP A 21 -2.30 -15.99 1.82
CA ASP A 21 -1.46 -14.99 1.13
C ASP A 21 -2.30 -13.83 0.61
N ALA A 22 -3.41 -14.16 -0.05
CA ALA A 22 -4.33 -13.18 -0.61
C ALA A 22 -5.04 -12.37 0.48
N TYR A 23 -5.48 -13.02 1.56
CA TYR A 23 -6.11 -12.38 2.71
C TYR A 23 -5.16 -11.40 3.41
N ALA A 24 -3.88 -11.73 3.48
CA ALA A 24 -2.84 -10.84 3.99
C ALA A 24 -2.40 -9.78 2.98
N ALA A 25 -2.70 -9.96 1.68
CA ALA A 25 -2.09 -9.24 0.56
C ALA A 25 -0.56 -9.14 0.70
N ASN A 26 0.07 -10.26 1.04
CA ASN A 26 1.50 -10.31 1.34
C ASN A 26 2.36 -10.26 0.06
N GLY A 27 3.69 -10.27 0.24
CA GLY A 27 4.64 -10.28 -0.89
C GLY A 27 4.43 -11.45 -1.85
N THR A 28 4.09 -12.65 -1.33
CA THR A 28 3.81 -13.85 -2.13
C THR A 28 2.61 -13.64 -3.05
N PHE A 29 1.51 -13.09 -2.53
CA PHE A 29 0.35 -12.72 -3.33
C PHE A 29 0.73 -11.78 -4.47
N HIS A 30 1.43 -10.69 -4.16
CA HIS A 30 1.82 -9.70 -5.17
C HIS A 30 2.77 -10.28 -6.24
N ALA A 31 3.76 -11.07 -5.82
CA ALA A 31 4.71 -11.69 -6.72
C ALA A 31 4.04 -12.68 -7.67
N ARG A 32 3.21 -13.59 -7.13
CA ARG A 32 2.50 -14.61 -7.94
C ARG A 32 1.52 -13.98 -8.92
N ILE A 33 0.74 -12.98 -8.52
CA ILE A 33 -0.17 -12.30 -9.47
C ILE A 33 0.61 -11.53 -10.54
N ASN A 34 1.71 -10.86 -10.19
CA ASN A 34 2.55 -10.16 -11.17
C ASN A 34 3.20 -11.12 -12.16
N GLN A 35 3.58 -12.33 -11.72
CA GLN A 35 4.10 -13.36 -12.62
C GLN A 35 3.08 -13.72 -13.70
N ILE A 36 1.80 -13.92 -13.34
CA ILE A 36 0.73 -14.20 -14.31
C ILE A 36 0.53 -13.00 -15.26
N ILE A 37 0.57 -11.76 -14.73
CA ILE A 37 0.43 -10.55 -15.56
C ILE A 37 1.55 -10.44 -16.59
N ASN A 38 2.79 -10.75 -16.19
CA ASN A 38 3.95 -10.70 -17.09
C ASN A 38 3.83 -11.75 -18.21
N LEU A 39 3.40 -12.97 -17.88
CA LEU A 39 3.13 -14.00 -18.90
C LEU A 39 2.12 -13.53 -19.96
N TYR A 40 1.08 -12.80 -19.55
CA TYR A 40 0.13 -12.23 -20.50
C TYR A 40 0.70 -11.05 -21.28
N ALA A 41 1.62 -10.28 -20.67
CA ALA A 41 2.28 -9.18 -21.36
C ALA A 41 3.16 -9.70 -22.50
N ASP A 42 3.91 -10.77 -22.25
CA ASP A 42 4.76 -11.43 -23.24
C ASP A 42 3.92 -12.06 -24.36
N ALA A 43 2.78 -12.67 -24.00
CA ALA A 43 1.84 -13.27 -24.95
C ALA A 43 1.24 -12.29 -25.98
N LYS A 44 1.26 -10.98 -25.72
CA LYS A 44 0.73 -9.97 -26.67
C LYS A 44 1.45 -9.96 -28.01
N GLN A 45 2.73 -10.35 -28.03
CA GLN A 45 3.58 -10.24 -29.20
C GLN A 45 3.39 -11.43 -30.17
N SER A 46 2.68 -12.47 -29.74
CA SER A 46 2.51 -13.70 -30.49
C SER A 46 1.16 -13.77 -31.20
N SER A 47 1.12 -14.42 -32.35
CA SER A 47 -0.13 -14.83 -33.01
C SER A 47 -0.49 -16.24 -32.58
N TYR A 48 -1.77 -16.46 -32.27
CA TYR A 48 -2.28 -17.77 -31.87
C TYR A 48 -3.23 -18.32 -32.93
N GLY A 49 -3.08 -19.60 -33.23
CA GLY A 49 -3.93 -20.30 -34.20
C GLY A 49 -5.33 -20.58 -33.65
N VAL A 50 -6.19 -21.11 -34.52
CA VAL A 50 -7.51 -21.60 -34.16
C VAL A 50 -7.42 -23.09 -33.86
N ARG A 51 -8.00 -23.50 -32.75
CA ARG A 51 -8.13 -24.90 -32.35
C ARG A 51 -9.56 -25.17 -31.90
N ASP A 52 -10.10 -26.30 -32.31
CA ASP A 52 -11.36 -26.82 -31.81
C ASP A 52 -11.12 -28.17 -31.10
N GLU A 53 -11.89 -28.43 -30.06
CA GLU A 53 -11.80 -29.65 -29.27
C GLU A 53 -13.03 -30.53 -29.50
N LEU A 54 -12.85 -31.59 -30.28
CA LEU A 54 -13.89 -32.57 -30.54
C LEU A 54 -13.81 -33.73 -29.53
N ARG A 55 -14.85 -33.88 -28.70
CA ARG A 55 -15.06 -35.12 -27.92
C ARG A 55 -15.88 -36.09 -28.75
N ALA A 56 -15.24 -37.17 -29.20
CA ALA A 56 -15.83 -38.11 -30.13
C ALA A 56 -15.40 -39.56 -29.82
N SER A 57 -16.24 -40.53 -30.21
CA SER A 57 -15.87 -41.94 -30.13
C SER A 57 -14.70 -42.25 -31.08
N ILE A 58 -13.92 -43.30 -30.80
CA ILE A 58 -12.81 -43.73 -31.66
C ILE A 58 -13.27 -43.95 -33.12
N GLN A 59 -14.47 -44.50 -33.31
CA GLN A 59 -15.04 -44.70 -34.64
C GLN A 59 -15.29 -43.37 -35.37
N THR A 60 -15.82 -42.38 -34.66
CA THR A 60 -16.04 -41.04 -35.21
C THR A 60 -14.71 -40.36 -35.56
N VAL A 61 -13.70 -40.49 -34.70
CA VAL A 61 -12.35 -39.95 -34.97
C VAL A 61 -11.74 -40.61 -36.21
N LYS A 62 -11.85 -41.94 -36.35
CA LYS A 62 -11.37 -42.66 -37.53
C LYS A 62 -12.07 -42.21 -38.82
N ALA A 63 -13.36 -41.92 -38.76
CA ALA A 63 -14.11 -41.41 -39.92
C ALA A 63 -13.77 -39.95 -40.25
N LEU A 64 -13.42 -39.14 -39.24
CA LEU A 64 -13.18 -37.71 -39.38
C LEU A 64 -11.74 -37.40 -39.81
N LEU A 65 -10.76 -38.18 -39.37
CA LEU A 65 -9.33 -37.95 -39.64
C LEU A 65 -9.01 -37.75 -41.14
N PRO A 66 -9.52 -38.59 -42.07
CA PRO A 66 -9.19 -38.46 -43.49
C PRO A 66 -9.71 -37.15 -44.12
N ILE A 67 -10.78 -36.59 -43.58
CA ILE A 67 -11.45 -35.38 -44.10
C ILE A 67 -11.23 -34.14 -43.23
N ALA A 68 -10.42 -34.24 -42.18
CA ALA A 68 -10.26 -33.18 -41.17
C ALA A 68 -9.78 -31.86 -41.79
N ASN A 69 -8.78 -31.91 -42.69
CA ASN A 69 -8.27 -30.73 -43.38
C ASN A 69 -9.35 -30.05 -44.23
N GLN A 70 -10.16 -30.83 -44.95
CA GLN A 70 -11.25 -30.30 -45.77
C GLN A 70 -12.33 -29.65 -44.90
N LYS A 71 -12.70 -30.29 -43.78
CA LYS A 71 -13.67 -29.74 -42.82
C LYS A 71 -13.16 -28.46 -42.17
N MET A 72 -11.89 -28.40 -41.79
CA MET A 72 -11.27 -27.20 -41.23
C MET A 72 -11.25 -26.05 -42.24
N ALA A 73 -10.86 -26.33 -43.50
CA ALA A 73 -10.89 -25.31 -44.56
C ALA A 73 -12.31 -24.79 -44.82
N ALA A 74 -13.30 -25.68 -44.86
CA ALA A 74 -14.71 -25.29 -44.99
C ALA A 74 -15.17 -24.41 -43.81
N TYR A 75 -14.74 -24.73 -42.58
CA TYR A 75 -15.07 -23.96 -41.39
C TYR A 75 -14.46 -22.55 -41.43
N VAL A 76 -13.18 -22.42 -41.78
CA VAL A 76 -12.51 -21.12 -41.94
C VAL A 76 -13.16 -20.30 -43.06
N ASN A 77 -13.47 -20.93 -44.20
CA ASN A 77 -14.12 -20.28 -45.34
C ASN A 77 -15.55 -19.82 -45.04
N ALA A 78 -16.25 -20.50 -44.14
CA ALA A 78 -17.59 -20.11 -43.69
C ALA A 78 -17.59 -18.84 -42.82
N LYS A 79 -16.41 -18.24 -42.54
CA LYS A 79 -16.25 -17.02 -41.73
C LYS A 79 -16.89 -17.13 -40.34
N THR A 80 -16.88 -18.34 -39.76
CA THR A 80 -17.40 -18.62 -38.42
C THR A 80 -16.42 -18.25 -37.30
N VAL A 81 -15.19 -17.88 -37.65
CA VAL A 81 -14.12 -17.51 -36.71
C VAL A 81 -14.06 -16.00 -36.55
N ILE A 82 -14.13 -15.54 -35.30
CA ILE A 82 -13.85 -14.15 -34.94
C ILE A 82 -12.38 -14.04 -34.55
N TRP A 83 -11.61 -13.25 -35.31
CA TRP A 83 -10.22 -12.97 -35.03
C TRP A 83 -10.09 -11.74 -34.13
N ILE A 84 -9.54 -11.92 -32.93
CA ILE A 84 -9.27 -10.85 -31.99
C ILE A 84 -7.75 -10.63 -31.95
N PRO A 85 -7.25 -9.40 -32.16
CA PRO A 85 -5.82 -9.13 -32.01
C PRO A 85 -5.33 -9.52 -30.60
N SER A 86 -4.24 -10.29 -30.51
CA SER A 86 -3.65 -10.76 -29.25
C SER A 86 -3.48 -9.63 -28.24
N ARG A 87 -3.00 -8.47 -28.70
CA ARG A 87 -2.86 -7.27 -27.85
C ARG A 87 -4.16 -6.90 -27.13
N ILE A 88 -5.30 -6.86 -27.83
CA ILE A 88 -6.60 -6.47 -27.28
C ILE A 88 -7.08 -7.52 -26.28
N TYR A 89 -6.95 -8.80 -26.65
CA TYR A 89 -7.36 -9.91 -25.80
C TYR A 89 -6.58 -9.94 -24.48
N PHE A 90 -5.24 -9.90 -24.53
CA PHE A 90 -4.42 -9.93 -23.32
C PHE A 90 -4.46 -8.61 -22.53
N ASP A 91 -4.58 -7.45 -23.18
CA ASP A 91 -4.78 -6.17 -22.49
C ASP A 91 -6.08 -6.15 -21.67
N PHE A 92 -7.15 -6.78 -22.18
CA PHE A 92 -8.38 -6.95 -21.44
C PHE A 92 -8.16 -7.78 -20.15
N TRP A 93 -7.55 -8.96 -20.28
CA TRP A 93 -7.32 -9.84 -19.12
C TRP A 93 -6.31 -9.29 -18.12
N ILE A 94 -5.27 -8.59 -18.57
CA ILE A 94 -4.32 -7.89 -17.69
C ILE A 94 -5.04 -6.82 -16.89
N ARG A 95 -5.90 -6.01 -17.52
CA ARG A 95 -6.69 -4.99 -16.80
C ARG A 95 -7.59 -5.65 -15.77
N HIS A 96 -8.29 -6.71 -16.15
CA HIS A 96 -9.17 -7.45 -15.24
C HIS A 96 -8.41 -8.02 -14.03
N MET A 97 -7.25 -8.64 -14.25
CA MET A 97 -6.42 -9.20 -13.17
C MET A 97 -5.82 -8.10 -12.28
N LYS A 98 -5.41 -6.96 -12.85
CA LYS A 98 -4.96 -5.79 -12.08
C LYS A 98 -6.07 -5.24 -11.19
N GLU A 99 -7.30 -5.18 -11.68
CA GLU A 99 -8.45 -4.70 -10.92
C GLU A 99 -8.79 -5.64 -9.75
N LEU A 100 -8.82 -6.96 -10.00
CA LEU A 100 -9.03 -7.96 -8.94
C LEU A 100 -7.91 -7.92 -7.90
N LYS A 101 -6.65 -7.77 -8.33
CA LYS A 101 -5.49 -7.59 -7.45
C LYS A 101 -5.66 -6.35 -6.58
N PHE A 102 -5.99 -5.22 -7.20
CA PHE A 102 -6.19 -3.94 -6.51
C PHE A 102 -7.32 -4.03 -5.48
N ARG A 103 -8.43 -4.64 -5.87
CA ARG A 103 -9.56 -4.91 -4.97
C ARG A 103 -9.14 -5.77 -3.78
N GLN A 104 -8.44 -6.88 -4.02
CA GLN A 104 -7.97 -7.75 -2.93
C GLN A 104 -7.03 -7.00 -1.97
N THR A 105 -6.12 -6.17 -2.48
CA THR A 105 -5.27 -5.32 -1.64
C THR A 105 -6.08 -4.36 -0.78
N ARG A 106 -7.17 -3.80 -1.31
CA ARG A 106 -8.06 -2.95 -0.51
C ARG A 106 -8.87 -3.75 0.52
N VAL A 107 -9.36 -4.94 0.18
CA VAL A 107 -10.04 -5.84 1.14
C VAL A 107 -9.09 -6.20 2.30
N ALA A 108 -7.85 -6.56 1.99
CA ALA A 108 -6.82 -6.86 2.99
C ALA A 108 -6.46 -5.65 3.87
N LYS A 109 -6.60 -4.42 3.36
CA LYS A 109 -6.37 -3.18 4.10
C LYS A 109 -7.56 -2.76 4.96
N GLN A 110 -8.77 -2.79 4.41
CA GLN A 110 -9.99 -2.28 5.05
C GLN A 110 -10.65 -3.29 5.98
N ARG A 111 -10.46 -4.59 5.75
CA ARG A 111 -11.03 -5.67 6.56
C ARG A 111 -12.55 -5.53 6.79
N PRO A 112 -13.37 -5.48 5.71
CA PRO A 112 -14.82 -5.51 5.84
C PRO A 112 -15.30 -6.76 6.59
N SER A 113 -16.54 -6.74 7.08
CA SER A 113 -17.14 -7.84 7.86
C SER A 113 -17.17 -9.19 7.15
N ASN A 114 -17.08 -9.19 5.82
CA ASN A 114 -17.01 -10.38 4.97
C ASN A 114 -15.68 -10.48 4.19
N ALA A 115 -14.57 -10.04 4.79
CA ALA A 115 -13.26 -10.00 4.14
C ALA A 115 -12.73 -11.37 3.71
N CYS A 116 -12.99 -12.42 4.49
CA CYS A 116 -12.58 -13.79 4.16
C CYS A 116 -13.41 -14.33 3.00
N ASN A 117 -14.74 -14.17 3.04
CA ASN A 117 -15.63 -14.52 1.94
C ASN A 117 -15.28 -13.76 0.65
N LEU A 118 -14.97 -12.46 0.76
CA LEU A 118 -14.50 -11.64 -0.37
C LEU A 118 -13.15 -12.10 -0.91
N THR A 119 -12.26 -12.58 -0.03
CA THR A 119 -10.96 -13.13 -0.45
C THR A 119 -11.16 -14.43 -1.23
N LEU A 120 -12.04 -15.33 -0.77
CA LEU A 120 -12.40 -16.54 -1.50
C LEU A 120 -12.96 -16.21 -2.88
N LEU A 121 -13.87 -15.24 -2.96
CA LEU A 121 -14.42 -14.78 -4.23
C LEU A 121 -13.35 -14.20 -5.16
N ASN A 122 -12.53 -13.26 -4.68
CA ASN A 122 -11.48 -12.63 -5.50
C ASN A 122 -10.49 -13.68 -6.01
N MET A 123 -10.10 -14.62 -5.15
CA MET A 123 -9.20 -15.70 -5.54
C MET A 123 -9.82 -16.65 -6.55
N TYR A 124 -11.11 -16.96 -6.42
CA TYR A 124 -11.85 -17.73 -7.41
C TYR A 124 -11.90 -17.00 -8.76
N LEU A 125 -12.22 -15.71 -8.77
CA LEU A 125 -12.28 -14.88 -9.98
C LEU A 125 -10.90 -14.75 -10.66
N ILE A 126 -9.82 -14.63 -9.88
CA ILE A 126 -8.46 -14.61 -10.45
C ILE A 126 -8.15 -15.97 -11.09
N LYS A 127 -8.44 -17.08 -10.39
CA LYS A 127 -8.20 -18.43 -10.90
C LYS A 127 -9.05 -18.74 -12.13
N SER A 128 -10.27 -18.21 -12.22
CA SER A 128 -11.19 -18.43 -13.35
C SER A 128 -10.75 -17.75 -14.64
N ILE A 129 -9.91 -16.71 -14.57
CA ILE A 129 -9.26 -16.13 -15.76
C ILE A 129 -8.36 -17.19 -16.42
N VAL A 130 -7.59 -17.91 -15.61
CA VAL A 130 -6.50 -18.77 -16.08
C VAL A 130 -6.97 -20.21 -16.32
N THR A 131 -7.87 -20.69 -15.45
CA THR A 131 -8.25 -22.10 -15.32
C THR A 131 -9.75 -22.23 -15.03
N ASN A 132 -10.26 -23.46 -14.99
CA ASN A 132 -11.57 -23.73 -14.39
C ASN A 132 -11.34 -24.23 -12.95
N PRO A 133 -11.27 -23.34 -11.94
CA PRO A 133 -10.97 -23.73 -10.57
C PRO A 133 -12.05 -24.66 -10.00
N ARG A 134 -11.62 -25.66 -9.23
CA ARG A 134 -12.54 -26.45 -8.40
C ARG A 134 -12.94 -25.63 -7.17
N GLU A 135 -14.24 -25.55 -6.93
CA GLU A 135 -14.83 -24.83 -5.80
C GLU A 135 -14.79 -25.72 -4.55
N ASP A 136 -14.15 -25.23 -3.49
CA ASP A 136 -14.35 -25.76 -2.13
C ASP A 136 -15.75 -25.38 -1.60
N SER A 137 -16.13 -25.94 -0.45
CA SER A 137 -17.46 -25.72 0.14
C SER A 137 -17.74 -24.26 0.49
N PHE A 138 -16.74 -23.52 0.98
CA PHE A 138 -16.90 -22.13 1.37
C PHE A 138 -17.00 -21.22 0.16
N THR A 139 -16.12 -21.41 -0.83
CA THR A 139 -16.19 -20.70 -2.11
C THR A 139 -17.54 -20.95 -2.80
N ARG A 140 -18.06 -22.18 -2.76
CA ARG A 140 -19.38 -22.51 -3.33
C ARG A 140 -20.51 -21.73 -2.67
N PHE A 141 -20.49 -21.60 -1.34
CA PHE A 141 -21.49 -20.83 -0.61
C PHE A 141 -21.48 -19.36 -1.04
N VAL A 142 -20.29 -18.75 -1.10
CA VAL A 142 -20.11 -17.37 -1.57
C VAL A 142 -20.60 -17.17 -3.00
N LEU A 143 -20.38 -18.13 -3.89
CA LEU A 143 -20.87 -18.07 -5.27
C LEU A 143 -22.40 -18.24 -5.37
N GLN A 144 -23.02 -18.95 -4.43
CA GLN A 144 -24.47 -19.10 -4.32
C GLN A 144 -25.13 -17.81 -3.85
N ASP A 145 -24.61 -17.17 -2.79
CA ASP A 145 -25.07 -15.89 -2.26
C ASP A 145 -25.15 -14.81 -3.36
N LEU A 146 -24.16 -14.83 -4.25
CA LEU A 146 -24.03 -13.87 -5.33
C LEU A 146 -24.71 -14.28 -6.64
N ASN A 147 -25.44 -15.39 -6.64
CA ASN A 147 -26.12 -15.93 -7.82
C ASN A 147 -25.16 -16.02 -9.04
N PHE A 148 -23.94 -16.51 -8.81
CA PHE A 148 -22.84 -16.47 -9.77
C PHE A 148 -23.17 -17.20 -11.07
N GLN A 149 -23.77 -18.39 -10.97
CA GLN A 149 -24.01 -19.26 -12.13
C GLN A 149 -24.95 -18.63 -13.16
N PRO A 150 -26.15 -18.13 -12.81
CA PRO A 150 -26.99 -17.39 -13.75
C PRO A 150 -26.32 -16.10 -14.27
N SER A 151 -25.61 -15.38 -13.41
CA SER A 151 -25.00 -14.09 -13.77
C SER A 151 -23.84 -14.23 -14.75
N SER A 152 -23.03 -15.28 -14.60
CA SER A 152 -21.84 -15.52 -15.43
C SER A 152 -22.19 -16.14 -16.80
N LYS A 153 -23.32 -16.85 -16.93
CA LYS A 153 -23.73 -17.54 -18.17
C LYS A 153 -23.89 -16.63 -19.39
N TYR A 154 -24.23 -15.37 -19.20
CA TYR A 154 -24.52 -14.46 -20.32
C TYR A 154 -23.27 -13.90 -20.99
N PHE A 155 -22.23 -13.59 -20.22
CA PHE A 155 -21.04 -12.90 -20.72
C PHE A 155 -19.74 -13.66 -20.48
N GLY A 156 -19.78 -14.82 -19.81
CA GLY A 156 -18.59 -15.55 -19.36
C GLY A 156 -17.76 -14.78 -18.33
N ILE A 157 -18.30 -13.69 -17.79
CA ILE A 157 -17.67 -12.78 -16.83
C ILE A 157 -18.72 -12.47 -15.77
N PHE A 158 -18.29 -12.53 -14.51
CA PHE A 158 -19.12 -12.18 -13.38
C PHE A 158 -18.94 -10.72 -12.97
N PHE A 159 -20.05 -10.00 -12.82
CA PHE A 159 -20.08 -8.61 -12.39
C PHE A 159 -20.64 -8.50 -10.97
N MET A 160 -19.91 -7.81 -10.08
CA MET A 160 -20.33 -7.59 -8.69
C MET A 160 -21.09 -6.28 -8.59
N THR A 161 -22.38 -6.33 -8.86
CA THR A 161 -23.26 -5.15 -8.89
C THR A 161 -23.54 -4.57 -7.51
N THR A 162 -23.35 -5.35 -6.45
CA THR A 162 -23.68 -4.99 -5.06
C THR A 162 -22.45 -4.68 -4.19
N LEU A 163 -21.29 -4.43 -4.83
CA LEU A 163 -20.08 -4.00 -4.12
C LEU A 163 -20.20 -2.55 -3.66
N HIS A 164 -20.17 -2.33 -2.35
CA HIS A 164 -20.19 -0.98 -1.80
C HIS A 164 -18.84 -0.27 -1.98
N ARG A 165 -18.83 0.92 -2.58
CA ARG A 165 -17.60 1.62 -3.00
C ARG A 165 -16.69 2.04 -1.84
N HIS A 166 -17.27 2.33 -0.67
CA HIS A 166 -16.54 2.87 0.49
C HIS A 166 -16.10 1.79 1.48
N THR A 167 -16.99 0.85 1.78
CA THR A 167 -16.74 -0.22 2.77
C THR A 167 -16.18 -1.49 2.11
N LEU A 168 -16.29 -1.61 0.79
CA LEU A 168 -15.97 -2.82 0.01
C LEU A 168 -16.74 -4.07 0.43
N ALA A 169 -17.73 -3.92 1.31
CA ALA A 169 -18.65 -4.98 1.68
C ALA A 169 -19.60 -5.27 0.51
N VAL A 170 -19.99 -6.54 0.39
CA VAL A 170 -21.09 -6.98 -0.47
C VAL A 170 -22.25 -7.39 0.43
N HIS A 171 -23.35 -6.63 0.41
CA HIS A 171 -24.45 -6.83 1.36
C HIS A 171 -25.22 -8.15 1.19
N GLN A 172 -25.14 -8.75 0.00
CA GLN A 172 -25.76 -10.06 -0.30
C GLN A 172 -24.94 -11.24 0.22
N MET A 173 -23.71 -11.00 0.68
CA MET A 173 -22.79 -12.03 1.14
C MET A 173 -22.77 -12.03 2.67
N GLU A 174 -22.84 -13.21 3.27
CA GLU A 174 -22.77 -13.36 4.72
C GLU A 174 -21.46 -12.83 5.31
N GLN A 175 -21.52 -12.40 6.58
CA GLN A 175 -20.34 -12.04 7.35
C GLN A 175 -19.42 -13.25 7.56
N ASP A 176 -18.15 -12.99 7.81
CA ASP A 176 -17.19 -14.05 8.07
C ASP A 176 -17.54 -14.78 9.39
N ASP A 177 -17.73 -16.09 9.34
CA ASP A 177 -17.85 -16.94 10.52
C ASP A 177 -16.48 -17.54 10.92
N ASP A 178 -16.40 -18.15 12.10
CA ASP A 178 -15.14 -18.73 12.60
C ASP A 178 -14.59 -19.82 11.66
N ASN A 179 -15.47 -20.55 10.96
CA ASN A 179 -15.08 -21.65 10.07
C ASN A 179 -14.40 -21.12 8.80
N VAL A 180 -15.00 -20.10 8.16
CA VAL A 180 -14.45 -19.42 6.97
C VAL A 180 -13.13 -18.76 7.33
N ILE A 181 -13.06 -18.09 8.49
CA ILE A 181 -11.82 -17.45 8.95
C ILE A 181 -10.71 -18.50 9.08
N GLN A 182 -10.97 -19.61 9.78
CA GLN A 182 -10.01 -20.68 9.96
C GLN A 182 -9.56 -21.27 8.60
N HIS A 183 -10.51 -21.46 7.67
CA HIS A 183 -10.24 -21.97 6.34
C HIS A 183 -9.32 -21.02 5.53
N VAL A 184 -9.59 -19.72 5.58
CA VAL A 184 -8.84 -18.71 4.81
C VAL A 184 -7.48 -18.40 5.42
N THR A 185 -7.37 -18.32 6.76
CA THR A 185 -6.13 -17.90 7.42
C THR A 185 -5.20 -19.06 7.78
N SER A 186 -5.67 -20.30 7.70
CA SER A 186 -4.90 -21.51 8.06
C SER A 186 -4.35 -21.49 9.50
N THR A 187 -5.01 -20.77 10.42
CA THR A 187 -4.63 -20.65 11.84
C THR A 187 -5.76 -21.09 12.76
N ASN A 188 -5.48 -22.04 13.67
CA ASN A 188 -6.32 -22.28 14.85
C ASN A 188 -6.08 -21.15 15.86
N GLY A 189 -6.82 -20.07 15.74
CA GLY A 189 -6.85 -19.02 16.76
C GLY A 189 -6.88 -17.61 16.22
N LYS A 190 -7.84 -16.86 16.77
CA LYS A 190 -8.06 -15.40 16.78
C LYS A 190 -7.48 -14.65 15.58
N CYS A 191 -8.40 -14.34 14.65
CA CYS A 191 -8.29 -13.24 13.71
C CYS A 191 -7.66 -12.01 14.39
N LYS A 192 -6.81 -11.26 13.66
CA LYS A 192 -6.52 -9.87 14.04
C LYS A 192 -7.88 -9.19 14.10
N GLN A 193 -8.36 -8.95 15.32
CA GLN A 193 -9.70 -8.42 15.57
C GLN A 193 -10.00 -7.29 14.59
N HIS A 194 -11.19 -7.40 13.98
CA HIS A 194 -11.96 -6.33 13.39
C HIS A 194 -11.42 -4.96 13.87
N GLN A 195 -10.99 -4.09 12.94
CA GLN A 195 -11.11 -2.68 13.26
C GLN A 195 -12.61 -2.49 13.45
N LYS A 196 -13.03 -2.48 14.72
CA LYS A 196 -14.41 -2.21 15.11
C LYS A 196 -14.94 -1.14 14.20
N ASP A 197 -16.11 -1.39 13.61
CA ASP A 197 -16.91 -0.36 13.00
C ASP A 197 -16.85 0.89 13.89
N ILE A 198 -16.71 2.05 13.26
CA ILE A 198 -16.52 3.33 13.93
C ILE A 198 -17.66 3.60 14.93
N GLU A 199 -18.80 2.92 14.74
CA GLU A 199 -20.02 3.04 15.55
C GLU A 199 -20.04 2.23 16.86
N GLU A 200 -19.11 1.29 17.12
CA GLU A 200 -19.19 0.41 18.31
C GLU A 200 -18.38 0.86 19.55
N ASP A 201 -17.63 1.97 19.50
CA ASP A 201 -17.04 2.58 20.70
C ASP A 201 -17.64 3.97 20.90
N PRO A 202 -18.49 4.20 21.92
CA PRO A 202 -19.12 5.50 22.16
C PRO A 202 -18.12 6.64 22.48
N ARG A 203 -16.81 6.34 22.54
CA ARG A 203 -15.73 7.32 22.69
C ARG A 203 -15.09 7.74 21.37
N ARG A 204 -15.43 7.09 20.25
CA ARG A 204 -14.92 7.38 18.89
C ARG A 204 -15.98 8.15 18.13
N THR A 205 -15.58 9.28 17.56
CA THR A 205 -16.45 10.16 16.76
C THR A 205 -15.73 10.48 15.45
N GLU A 206 -16.41 11.08 14.46
CA GLU A 206 -15.74 11.62 13.27
C GLU A 206 -14.63 12.62 13.62
N GLU A 207 -14.81 13.37 14.72
CA GLU A 207 -13.82 14.30 15.27
C GLU A 207 -12.65 13.58 15.92
N TYR A 208 -12.88 12.41 16.55
CA TYR A 208 -11.86 11.61 17.24
C TYR A 208 -11.95 10.13 16.84
N PRO A 209 -11.51 9.75 15.63
CA PRO A 209 -11.72 8.40 15.10
C PRO A 209 -10.95 7.29 15.84
N GLN A 210 -9.89 7.65 16.59
CA GLN A 210 -9.19 6.73 17.49
C GLN A 210 -9.59 6.91 18.97
N GLY A 211 -10.60 7.74 19.23
CA GLY A 211 -10.98 8.20 20.55
C GLY A 211 -10.20 9.45 20.96
N THR A 212 -10.62 10.10 22.05
CA THR A 212 -10.02 11.37 22.49
C THR A 212 -8.58 11.22 23.00
N HIS A 213 -8.20 10.04 23.50
CA HIS A 213 -6.90 9.78 24.13
C HIS A 213 -6.28 8.45 23.66
N PRO A 214 -5.90 8.30 22.38
CA PRO A 214 -5.25 7.08 21.92
C PRO A 214 -3.85 6.96 22.51
N SER A 215 -3.37 5.72 22.64
CA SER A 215 -1.98 5.45 23.03
C SER A 215 -1.01 5.82 21.90
N TRP A 216 0.25 6.07 22.25
CA TRP A 216 1.28 6.39 21.25
C TRP A 216 1.48 5.30 20.18
N HIS A 217 1.26 4.04 20.57
CA HIS A 217 1.33 2.92 19.65
C HIS A 217 0.20 2.95 18.62
N GLU A 218 -1.02 3.28 19.05
CA GLU A 218 -2.18 3.44 18.15
C GLU A 218 -1.98 4.60 17.17
N ILE A 219 -1.39 5.72 17.62
CA ILE A 219 -1.04 6.84 16.74
C ILE A 219 -0.01 6.41 15.68
N THR A 220 1.02 5.65 16.10
CA THR A 220 2.05 5.16 15.18
C THR A 220 1.48 4.17 14.16
N ASP A 221 0.64 3.24 14.62
CA ASP A 221 0.02 2.22 13.77
C ASP A 221 -0.98 2.82 12.77
N ILE A 222 -1.79 3.79 13.20
CA ILE A 222 -2.74 4.43 12.28
C ILE A 222 -2.03 5.31 11.25
N LEU A 223 -0.94 6.01 11.61
CA LEU A 223 -0.14 6.74 10.64
C LEU A 223 0.51 5.81 9.61
N ASN A 224 0.88 4.60 10.03
CA ASN A 224 1.45 3.59 9.15
C ASN A 224 0.41 2.96 8.20
N THR A 225 -0.84 2.83 8.63
CA THR A 225 -1.88 2.10 7.88
C THR A 225 -2.86 3.02 7.14
N ASN A 226 -3.39 4.05 7.82
CA ASN A 226 -4.39 4.98 7.32
C ASN A 226 -4.24 6.39 7.95
N PRO A 227 -3.19 7.14 7.58
CA PRO A 227 -2.84 8.40 8.24
C PRO A 227 -3.91 9.50 8.06
N THR A 228 -4.66 9.50 6.96
CA THR A 228 -5.77 10.44 6.72
C THR A 228 -6.91 10.31 7.72
N LEU A 229 -7.00 9.19 8.44
CA LEU A 229 -8.02 9.00 9.47
C LEU A 229 -7.75 9.87 10.70
N ILE A 230 -6.48 9.95 11.15
CA ILE A 230 -6.12 10.66 12.38
C ILE A 230 -5.69 12.11 12.15
N VAL A 231 -5.49 12.53 10.90
CA VAL A 231 -5.01 13.89 10.58
C VAL A 231 -6.17 14.73 10.06
N ASN A 232 -6.31 15.94 10.60
CA ASN A 232 -7.27 16.94 10.10
C ASN A 232 -6.87 17.36 8.70
N THR A 233 -7.75 17.18 7.71
CA THR A 233 -7.48 17.65 6.34
C THR A 233 -7.75 19.15 6.18
N HIS A 234 -8.56 19.78 7.05
CA HIS A 234 -8.80 21.22 6.99
C HIS A 234 -9.18 21.75 8.38
N SER A 235 -8.32 22.61 8.94
CA SER A 235 -8.80 23.68 9.82
C SER A 235 -8.54 24.98 9.07
N ASN A 236 -9.45 25.95 9.15
CA ASN A 236 -9.35 27.28 8.54
C ASN A 236 -8.14 28.03 9.11
N LEU A 237 -6.93 27.62 8.74
CA LEU A 237 -5.67 28.21 9.18
C LEU A 237 -5.37 29.38 8.27
N GLN A 238 -6.11 30.48 8.49
CA GLN A 238 -5.72 31.77 7.92
C GLN A 238 -4.36 32.15 8.50
N PHE A 239 -3.35 32.17 7.65
CA PHE A 239 -2.11 32.90 7.93
C PHE A 239 -2.53 34.36 8.08
N SER A 240 -2.54 34.85 9.32
CA SER A 240 -3.20 36.11 9.65
C SER A 240 -2.63 37.25 8.81
N GLN A 241 -3.50 37.93 8.08
CA GLN A 241 -3.17 39.19 7.40
C GLN A 241 -2.93 40.25 8.46
N SER A 242 -1.77 40.22 9.12
CA SER A 242 -1.32 41.36 9.92
C SER A 242 -0.92 42.51 8.99
N GLY A 243 -0.94 43.75 9.48
CA GLY A 243 -0.72 44.98 8.70
C GLY A 243 0.60 45.10 7.92
N ASN A 244 1.48 44.10 7.96
CA ASN A 244 2.72 43.98 7.19
C ASN A 244 2.55 43.11 5.94
N GLY A 245 1.57 43.41 5.09
CA GLY A 245 1.20 42.59 3.91
C GLY A 245 2.36 42.25 2.95
N GLN A 246 3.41 43.08 2.89
CA GLN A 246 4.59 42.83 2.05
C GLN A 246 5.44 41.63 2.51
N ILE A 247 5.66 41.46 3.82
CA ILE A 247 6.44 40.33 4.35
C ILE A 247 5.68 39.03 4.18
N HIS A 248 4.36 39.05 4.35
CA HIS A 248 3.50 37.88 4.09
C HIS A 248 3.61 37.40 2.65
N HIS A 249 3.59 38.32 1.69
CA HIS A 249 3.76 37.98 0.29
C HIS A 249 5.13 37.34 0.00
N ILE A 250 6.21 37.87 0.59
CA ILE A 250 7.56 37.29 0.45
C ILE A 250 7.63 35.89 1.07
N VAL A 251 7.05 35.69 2.25
CA VAL A 251 6.96 34.37 2.90
C VAL A 251 6.27 33.36 1.98
N ILE A 252 5.11 33.72 1.43
CA ILE A 252 4.34 32.85 0.54
C ILE A 252 5.15 32.52 -0.71
N GLN A 253 5.71 33.52 -1.41
CA GLN A 253 6.52 33.29 -2.61
C GLN A 253 7.71 32.37 -2.33
N LEU A 254 8.41 32.59 -1.22
CA LEU A 254 9.55 31.79 -0.83
C LEU A 254 9.14 30.35 -0.48
N LEU A 255 7.98 30.15 0.15
CA LEU A 255 7.42 28.83 0.46
C LEU A 255 6.91 28.09 -0.78
N CYS A 256 6.32 28.78 -1.76
CA CYS A 256 5.96 28.21 -3.05
C CYS A 256 7.21 27.65 -3.75
N LYS A 257 8.25 28.49 -3.85
CA LYS A 257 9.53 28.09 -4.46
C LYS A 257 10.24 27.01 -3.65
N TRP A 258 10.21 27.08 -2.33
CA TRP A 258 10.73 26.02 -1.45
C TRP A 258 10.01 24.70 -1.71
N THR A 259 8.68 24.68 -1.69
CA THR A 259 7.88 23.48 -1.90
C THR A 259 8.23 22.83 -3.23
N HIS A 260 8.19 23.60 -4.33
CA HIS A 260 8.52 23.10 -5.66
C HIS A 260 9.98 22.63 -5.78
N ASN A 261 10.96 23.43 -5.34
CA ASN A 261 12.36 23.04 -5.45
C ASN A 261 12.68 21.82 -4.59
N TYR A 262 12.10 21.71 -3.40
CA TYR A 262 12.36 20.60 -2.48
C TYR A 262 11.76 19.29 -3.00
N THR A 263 10.56 19.32 -3.58
CA THR A 263 9.91 18.13 -4.14
C THR A 263 10.67 17.58 -5.33
N CYS A 264 11.26 18.46 -6.15
CA CYS A 264 12.18 18.06 -7.23
C CYS A 264 13.42 17.32 -6.71
N THR A 265 13.86 17.58 -5.47
CA THR A 265 14.95 16.81 -4.85
C THR A 265 14.54 15.39 -4.43
N ILE A 266 13.23 15.16 -4.25
CA ILE A 266 12.65 13.87 -3.84
C ILE A 266 12.43 12.99 -5.07
N ASN A 267 11.85 13.54 -6.13
CA ASN A 267 11.63 12.82 -7.37
C ASN A 267 11.94 13.71 -8.58
N PRO A 268 12.91 13.37 -9.44
CA PRO A 268 13.25 14.21 -10.59
C PRO A 268 12.12 14.30 -11.63
N ILE A 269 11.10 13.43 -11.59
CA ILE A 269 9.97 13.48 -12.54
C ILE A 269 9.21 14.82 -12.48
N PHE A 270 9.23 15.51 -11.33
CA PHE A 270 8.65 16.84 -11.17
C PHE A 270 9.30 17.89 -12.07
N LEU A 271 10.54 17.66 -12.52
CA LEU A 271 11.24 18.54 -13.46
C LEU A 271 10.90 18.21 -14.92
N THR A 272 10.62 16.94 -15.24
CA THR A 272 10.39 16.49 -16.62
C THR A 272 8.92 16.56 -17.03
N GLU A 273 7.99 16.47 -16.07
CA GLU A 273 6.55 16.47 -16.32
C GLU A 273 5.80 17.49 -15.42
N PRO A 274 6.13 18.79 -15.51
CA PRO A 274 5.62 19.81 -14.59
C PRO A 274 4.09 19.97 -14.62
N GLU A 275 3.43 19.64 -15.73
CA GLU A 275 1.98 19.76 -15.91
C GLU A 275 1.19 18.69 -15.13
N ASN A 276 1.84 17.58 -14.79
CA ASN A 276 1.20 16.43 -14.12
C ASN A 276 1.20 16.56 -12.59
N TYR A 277 1.80 17.62 -12.04
CA TYR A 277 2.01 17.76 -10.60
C TYR A 277 1.66 19.16 -10.09
N PRO A 278 1.11 19.28 -8.87
CA PRO A 278 0.72 20.57 -8.33
C PRO A 278 1.93 21.47 -8.12
N GLN A 279 1.87 22.67 -8.70
CA GLN A 279 2.82 23.75 -8.45
C GLN A 279 2.14 24.80 -7.58
N PRO A 280 2.57 24.97 -6.33
CA PRO A 280 1.94 25.94 -5.46
C PRO A 280 2.25 27.37 -5.91
N GLU A 281 1.22 28.18 -6.09
CA GLU A 281 1.34 29.60 -6.46
C GLU A 281 0.97 30.51 -5.29
N ASN A 282 0.10 30.03 -4.40
CA ASN A 282 -0.41 30.79 -3.26
C ASN A 282 -0.38 29.98 -1.95
N TRP A 283 -0.81 30.62 -0.86
CA TRP A 283 -0.83 30.02 0.47
C TRP A 283 -1.74 28.79 0.58
N GLU A 284 -2.89 28.81 -0.08
CA GLU A 284 -3.83 27.69 -0.08
C GLU A 284 -3.24 26.47 -0.78
N ASP A 285 -2.53 26.68 -1.90
CA ASP A 285 -1.82 25.60 -2.59
C ASP A 285 -0.71 25.00 -1.72
N ILE A 286 0.04 25.81 -0.96
CA ILE A 286 1.07 25.33 -0.04
C ILE A 286 0.44 24.43 1.03
N LEU A 287 -0.66 24.88 1.65
CA LEU A 287 -1.36 24.11 2.66
C LEU A 287 -1.89 22.80 2.08
N ASN A 288 -2.52 22.86 0.90
CA ASN A 288 -3.04 21.69 0.20
C ASN A 288 -1.93 20.69 -0.17
N PHE A 289 -0.78 21.19 -0.65
CA PHE A 289 0.36 20.37 -1.04
C PHE A 289 0.90 19.54 0.12
N TRP A 290 1.08 20.17 1.28
CA TRP A 290 1.67 19.53 2.46
C TRP A 290 0.67 18.76 3.32
N THR A 291 -0.54 18.50 2.81
CA THR A 291 -1.47 17.59 3.47
C THR A 291 -1.03 16.14 3.34
N VAL A 292 -1.37 15.32 4.34
CA VAL A 292 -1.11 13.87 4.27
C VAL A 292 -1.72 13.24 3.02
N LYS A 293 -2.94 13.67 2.66
CA LYS A 293 -3.68 13.17 1.51
C LYS A 293 -2.94 13.51 0.20
N GLN A 294 -2.58 14.78 0.00
CA GLN A 294 -1.91 15.19 -1.22
C GLN A 294 -0.54 14.52 -1.37
N ILE A 295 0.20 14.34 -0.28
CA ILE A 295 1.47 13.60 -0.30
C ILE A 295 1.26 12.12 -0.70
N GLN A 296 0.17 11.48 -0.24
CA GLN A 296 -0.19 10.12 -0.67
C GLN A 296 -0.52 10.03 -2.16
N ASP A 297 -1.18 11.04 -2.70
CA ASP A 297 -1.55 11.10 -4.12
C ASP A 297 -0.35 11.47 -5.01
N THR A 298 0.63 12.19 -4.45
CA THR A 298 1.78 12.75 -5.19
C THR A 298 3.00 11.81 -5.21
N PHE A 299 3.26 11.09 -4.13
CA PHE A 299 4.45 10.23 -3.99
C PHE A 299 4.09 8.75 -4.00
N HIS A 300 4.95 7.91 -4.57
CA HIS A 300 4.79 6.45 -4.48
C HIS A 300 5.17 5.96 -3.08
N ALA A 301 4.21 5.32 -2.40
CA ALA A 301 4.37 4.67 -1.10
C ALA A 301 5.06 5.52 0.00
N PRO A 302 4.59 6.75 0.28
CA PRO A 302 5.17 7.59 1.32
C PRO A 302 4.98 6.98 2.71
N ALA A 303 5.98 7.16 3.56
CA ALA A 303 5.93 6.76 4.97
C ALA A 303 5.61 7.98 5.85
N PHE A 304 4.67 7.84 6.77
CA PHE A 304 4.31 8.90 7.71
C PHE A 304 4.77 8.55 9.12
N LEU A 305 5.67 9.38 9.64
CA LEU A 305 6.31 9.21 10.93
C LEU A 305 5.63 10.12 11.97
N PRO A 306 5.37 9.61 13.19
CA PRO A 306 4.73 10.38 14.22
C PRO A 306 5.66 11.44 14.82
N HIS A 307 5.13 12.64 15.05
CA HIS A 307 5.80 13.71 15.78
C HIS A 307 5.29 13.89 17.21
N LYS A 308 6.21 14.22 18.11
CA LYS A 308 6.01 14.21 19.58
C LYS A 308 5.87 15.59 20.22
N SER A 309 6.26 16.69 19.55
CA SER A 309 6.60 17.94 20.26
C SER A 309 5.44 18.64 20.98
N HIS A 310 4.19 18.31 20.64
CA HIS A 310 3.00 18.97 21.19
C HIS A 310 2.38 18.25 22.41
N TRP A 311 2.75 16.98 22.64
CA TRP A 311 2.03 16.13 23.59
C TRP A 311 2.88 15.76 24.81
N LYS A 312 2.21 15.60 25.96
CA LYS A 312 2.80 15.18 27.24
C LYS A 312 2.48 13.70 27.52
N GLY A 313 3.27 13.03 28.37
CA GLY A 313 3.06 11.63 28.74
C GLY A 313 3.54 10.60 27.70
N LEU A 314 4.48 11.00 26.85
CA LEU A 314 5.06 10.18 25.79
C LEU A 314 6.16 9.23 26.30
N PRO A 315 6.44 8.14 25.56
CA PRO A 315 7.60 7.29 25.85
C PRO A 315 8.90 8.08 25.80
N ASP A 316 9.82 7.77 26.72
CA ASP A 316 11.15 8.36 26.81
C ASP A 316 11.86 8.38 25.45
N GLY A 317 12.54 9.48 25.16
CA GLY A 317 13.26 9.67 23.91
C GLY A 317 13.71 11.12 23.72
N PRO A 318 14.49 11.39 22.67
CA PRO A 318 14.99 12.73 22.40
C PRO A 318 13.83 13.69 22.15
N LYS A 319 13.91 14.87 22.77
CA LYS A 319 12.94 15.96 22.56
C LYS A 319 12.95 16.35 21.09
N GLN A 320 11.80 16.28 20.43
CA GLN A 320 11.66 16.69 19.05
C GLN A 320 11.34 18.19 18.97
N LEU A 321 12.03 18.89 18.08
CA LEU A 321 11.74 20.28 17.75
C LEU A 321 10.34 20.42 17.16
N SER A 322 9.66 21.53 17.44
CA SER A 322 8.39 21.90 16.80
C SER A 322 8.57 22.07 15.29
N PHE A 323 7.46 22.14 14.55
CA PHE A 323 7.53 22.31 13.10
C PHE A 323 8.16 23.65 12.70
N GLY A 324 7.82 24.73 13.41
CA GLY A 324 8.45 26.04 13.22
C GLY A 324 9.94 26.03 13.59
N GLU A 325 10.34 25.34 14.66
CA GLU A 325 11.76 25.21 15.02
C GLU A 325 12.56 24.40 13.98
N ARG A 326 11.90 23.49 13.25
CA ARG A 326 12.51 22.74 12.15
C ARG A 326 12.80 23.60 10.93
N LEU A 327 12.33 24.86 10.87
CA LEU A 327 12.66 25.81 9.80
C LEU A 327 14.16 25.82 9.49
N LYS A 328 15.01 25.84 10.53
CA LYS A 328 16.48 25.84 10.41
C LYS A 328 17.05 24.63 9.69
N SER A 329 16.28 23.53 9.56
CA SER A 329 16.69 22.35 8.79
C SER A 329 16.49 22.54 7.29
N PHE A 330 15.57 23.43 6.88
CA PHE A 330 15.23 23.70 5.48
C PHE A 330 15.78 25.05 5.00
N PHE A 331 15.77 26.06 5.86
CA PHE A 331 16.27 27.41 5.60
C PHE A 331 17.56 27.63 6.39
N LEU A 332 18.68 27.31 5.74
CA LEU A 332 20.02 27.33 6.35
C LEU A 332 20.60 28.75 6.35
N THR A 333 21.42 29.09 7.35
CA THR A 333 21.98 30.44 7.53
C THR A 333 23.04 30.78 6.46
N LEU A 334 23.45 32.05 6.40
CA LEU A 334 24.43 32.53 5.41
C LEU A 334 25.81 31.87 5.57
N GLU A 335 26.18 31.58 6.82
CA GLU A 335 27.46 30.99 7.22
C GLU A 335 27.54 29.48 6.96
N ALA A 336 26.45 28.85 6.50
CA ALA A 336 26.44 27.42 6.21
C ALA A 336 27.33 27.12 4.97
N GLU A 337 28.39 26.36 5.21
CA GLU A 337 29.27 25.83 4.16
C GLU A 337 28.76 24.48 3.65
N PHE A 338 28.58 24.40 2.32
CA PHE A 338 28.06 23.22 1.64
C PHE A 338 29.17 22.55 0.84
N LEU A 339 29.21 21.22 0.89
CA LEU A 339 29.98 20.46 -0.10
C LEU A 339 29.42 20.75 -1.50
N THR A 340 30.29 20.87 -2.50
CA THR A 340 29.90 21.11 -3.90
C THR A 340 28.98 20.03 -4.45
N SER A 341 29.07 18.80 -3.94
CA SER A 341 28.20 17.67 -4.28
C SER A 341 26.85 17.67 -3.57
N SER A 342 26.61 18.58 -2.62
CA SER A 342 25.36 18.65 -1.87
C SER A 342 24.24 19.28 -2.70
N VAL A 343 23.04 18.73 -2.60
CA VAL A 343 21.83 19.33 -3.20
C VAL A 343 21.60 20.75 -2.66
N CYS A 344 21.96 21.02 -1.41
CA CYS A 344 21.85 22.35 -0.82
C CYS A 344 22.77 23.38 -1.50
N HIS A 345 23.91 22.95 -2.06
CA HIS A 345 24.79 23.82 -2.85
C HIS A 345 24.09 24.30 -4.13
N ILE A 346 23.41 23.39 -4.83
CA ILE A 346 22.61 23.71 -6.03
C ILE A 346 21.48 24.67 -5.66
N LEU A 347 20.73 24.36 -4.59
CA LEU A 347 19.63 25.21 -4.12
C LEU A 347 20.09 26.61 -3.70
N LYS A 348 21.30 26.75 -3.14
CA LYS A 348 21.91 28.05 -2.82
C LYS A 348 22.30 28.84 -4.08
N GLY A 349 22.70 28.16 -5.15
CA GLY A 349 23.09 28.80 -6.41
C GLY A 349 21.91 29.27 -7.27
N ILE A 350 20.85 28.46 -7.37
CA ILE A 350 19.73 28.69 -8.30
C ILE A 350 18.32 28.46 -7.73
N GLY A 351 18.20 27.89 -6.53
CA GLY A 351 16.90 27.53 -5.91
C GLY A 351 16.41 28.55 -4.89
N TYR A 352 15.43 28.14 -4.06
CA TYR A 352 14.85 28.99 -3.01
C TYR A 352 15.87 29.49 -1.98
N LEU A 353 16.96 28.74 -1.71
CA LEU A 353 17.99 29.19 -0.77
C LEU A 353 18.74 30.41 -1.32
N LYS A 354 18.88 30.56 -2.64
CA LYS A 354 19.45 31.75 -3.26
C LYS A 354 18.64 32.99 -2.89
N ASP A 355 17.32 32.93 -3.06
CA ASP A 355 16.42 34.05 -2.82
C ASP A 355 16.36 34.37 -1.33
N TYR A 356 16.33 33.34 -0.48
CA TYR A 356 16.42 33.48 0.97
C TYR A 356 17.72 34.17 1.38
N HIS A 357 18.87 33.71 0.88
CA HIS A 357 20.18 34.32 1.19
C HIS A 357 20.29 35.75 0.66
N THR A 358 19.77 36.01 -0.54
CA THR A 358 19.71 37.36 -1.12
C THR A 358 18.88 38.30 -0.24
N PHE A 359 17.76 37.82 0.31
CA PHE A 359 16.97 38.60 1.26
C PHE A 359 17.75 38.88 2.54
N LEU A 360 18.39 37.86 3.13
CA LEU A 360 19.20 38.01 4.34
C LEU A 360 20.37 38.98 4.18
N SER A 361 20.97 39.08 2.99
CA SER A 361 22.10 39.99 2.75
C SER A 361 21.69 41.44 2.48
N ASN A 362 20.47 41.68 1.99
CA ASN A 362 20.06 42.99 1.46
C ASN A 362 19.02 43.73 2.32
N LYS A 363 18.51 43.10 3.37
CA LYS A 363 17.42 43.64 4.19
C LYS A 363 17.87 43.96 5.61
N SER A 364 17.09 44.80 6.29
CA SER A 364 17.38 45.18 7.67
C SER A 364 17.24 43.98 8.62
N GLU A 365 17.91 44.02 9.78
CA GLU A 365 17.74 42.98 10.81
C GLU A 365 16.28 42.81 11.21
N HIS A 366 15.51 43.89 11.26
CA HIS A 366 14.07 43.85 11.54
C HIS A 366 13.30 43.05 10.49
N ASP A 367 13.53 43.31 9.21
CA ASP A 367 12.86 42.59 8.11
C ASP A 367 13.24 41.11 8.09
N ILE A 368 14.50 40.79 8.40
CA ILE A 368 14.99 39.41 8.51
C ILE A 368 14.25 38.68 9.63
N LEU A 369 14.11 39.33 10.78
CA LEU A 369 13.41 38.77 11.94
C LEU A 369 11.92 38.55 11.62
N CYS A 370 11.27 39.52 10.97
CA CYS A 370 9.89 39.38 10.48
C CYS A 370 9.73 38.23 9.47
N LEU A 371 10.68 38.06 8.54
CA LEU A 371 10.65 36.94 7.59
C LEU A 371 10.79 35.60 8.31
N GLN A 372 11.73 35.48 9.25
CA GLN A 372 11.95 34.26 10.02
C GLN A 372 10.74 33.89 10.88
N ASP A 373 10.13 34.88 11.53
CA ASP A 373 8.90 34.68 12.32
C ASP A 373 7.73 34.27 11.43
N GLY A 374 7.59 34.90 10.25
CA GLY A 374 6.58 34.54 9.26
C GLY A 374 6.76 33.11 8.73
N LEU A 375 7.98 32.72 8.36
CA LEU A 375 8.29 31.35 7.93
C LEU A 375 8.06 30.34 9.05
N LYS A 376 8.46 30.67 10.29
CA LYS A 376 8.25 29.82 11.46
C LYS A 376 6.76 29.60 11.72
N ALA A 377 5.97 30.67 11.67
CA ALA A 377 4.53 30.61 11.81
C ALA A 377 3.89 29.77 10.70
N ALA A 378 4.32 29.93 9.44
CA ALA A 378 3.83 29.14 8.32
C ALA A 378 4.15 27.64 8.48
N PHE A 379 5.38 27.30 8.88
CA PHE A 379 5.78 25.90 9.12
C PHE A 379 4.95 25.23 10.22
N GLU A 380 4.56 25.96 11.27
CA GLU A 380 3.68 25.44 12.33
C GLU A 380 2.29 25.02 11.83
N LEU A 381 1.84 25.57 10.69
CA LEU A 381 0.53 25.29 10.09
C LEU A 381 0.55 24.11 9.11
N LEU A 382 1.73 23.66 8.66
CA LEU A 382 1.84 22.54 7.72
C LEU A 382 1.49 21.21 8.40
N GLU A 383 0.72 20.35 7.72
CA GLU A 383 0.34 19.03 8.25
C GLU A 383 1.50 18.05 8.27
N CYS A 384 2.41 18.09 7.30
CA CYS A 384 3.59 17.24 7.30
C CYS A 384 4.80 17.90 6.63
N LEU A 385 5.99 17.37 6.92
CA LEU A 385 7.27 17.83 6.39
C LEU A 385 8.13 16.63 6.02
N PRO A 386 9.04 16.73 5.04
CA PRO A 386 9.99 15.66 4.74
C PRO A 386 10.87 15.33 5.96
N ASP A 387 11.12 14.04 6.22
CA ASP A 387 12.09 13.63 7.24
C ASP A 387 13.50 13.86 6.71
N LYS A 388 14.19 14.89 7.22
CA LYS A 388 15.57 15.21 6.86
C LYS A 388 16.55 14.57 7.86
N LYS A 389 17.67 14.03 7.38
CA LYS A 389 18.77 13.59 8.25
C LYS A 389 19.45 14.79 8.92
N THR A 390 19.94 14.61 10.14
CA THR A 390 20.69 15.66 10.83
C THR A 390 22.03 15.86 10.12
N GLY A 391 22.30 17.10 9.67
CA GLY A 391 23.54 17.47 8.97
C GLY A 391 23.29 18.40 7.79
N ILE A 392 24.17 19.38 7.59
CA ILE A 392 24.06 20.38 6.52
C ILE A 392 24.25 19.74 5.14
N ASN A 393 25.08 18.70 5.04
CA ASN A 393 25.41 18.00 3.81
C ASN A 393 24.67 16.66 3.63
N SER A 394 23.70 16.36 4.49
CA SER A 394 22.95 15.11 4.34
C SER A 394 21.88 15.23 3.26
N GLN A 395 21.41 14.08 2.76
CA GLN A 395 20.24 13.99 1.89
C GLN A 395 19.07 14.84 2.44
N PRO A 396 18.38 15.61 1.58
CA PRO A 396 17.29 16.49 2.00
C PRO A 396 16.08 15.71 2.55
N TRP A 397 15.96 14.43 2.23
CA TRP A 397 14.88 13.58 2.72
C TRP A 397 15.44 12.19 3.02
N ARG A 398 14.63 11.33 3.67
CA ARG A 398 15.00 9.95 3.96
C ARG A 398 14.09 8.98 3.25
N TYR A 399 14.69 7.93 2.71
CA TYR A 399 13.97 6.79 2.18
C TYR A 399 13.54 5.85 3.30
N HIS A 400 12.29 5.40 3.29
CA HIS A 400 11.77 4.42 4.22
C HIS A 400 11.90 3.00 3.63
N PRO A 401 12.77 2.14 4.18
CA PRO A 401 13.05 0.83 3.58
C PRO A 401 11.82 -0.07 3.52
N GLU A 402 10.98 -0.07 4.55
CA GLU A 402 9.81 -0.96 4.61
C GLU A 402 8.63 -0.50 3.72
N LYS A 403 8.52 0.80 3.45
CA LYS A 403 7.43 1.35 2.63
C LYS A 403 7.81 1.48 1.17
N GLY A 404 9.10 1.67 0.89
CA GLY A 404 9.61 1.80 -0.47
C GLY A 404 9.49 3.21 -1.04
N GLY A 405 9.47 4.24 -0.19
CA GLY A 405 9.25 5.63 -0.61
C GLY A 405 9.81 6.65 0.38
N PRO A 406 9.62 7.96 0.12
CA PRO A 406 10.09 9.03 1.01
C PRO A 406 9.34 9.05 2.36
N SER A 407 10.06 9.39 3.42
CA SER A 407 9.53 9.58 4.77
C SER A 407 9.11 11.03 5.01
N PHE A 408 7.96 11.21 5.63
CA PHE A 408 7.42 12.49 6.07
C PHE A 408 7.08 12.41 7.55
N ILE A 409 7.36 13.48 8.28
CA ILE A 409 6.97 13.64 9.68
C ILE A 409 5.63 14.38 9.68
N VAL A 410 4.65 13.85 10.41
CA VAL A 410 3.31 14.45 10.52
C VAL A 410 3.26 15.36 11.74
N ASN A 411 2.72 16.57 11.59
CA ASN A 411 2.62 17.58 12.62
C ASN A 411 1.75 17.09 13.77
N ALA A 412 2.31 17.10 14.98
CA ALA A 412 1.61 16.68 16.18
C ALA A 412 0.33 17.49 16.45
N LYS A 413 0.26 18.74 15.98
CA LYS A 413 -0.93 19.61 16.09
C LYS A 413 -2.06 19.23 15.13
N ALA A 414 -1.74 18.51 14.05
CA ALA A 414 -2.73 18.11 13.05
C ALA A 414 -3.51 16.85 13.46
N TYR A 415 -3.14 16.19 14.56
CA TYR A 415 -3.83 15.00 15.04
C TYR A 415 -5.22 15.32 15.60
N LYS A 416 -6.21 14.53 15.18
CA LYS A 416 -7.58 14.44 15.68
C LYS A 416 -7.65 13.76 17.04
N ILE A 417 -6.99 14.32 18.05
CA ILE A 417 -6.90 13.80 19.43
C ILE A 417 -6.94 14.95 20.45
N ARG A 418 -7.40 14.68 21.67
CA ARG A 418 -7.32 15.63 22.80
C ARG A 418 -6.09 15.42 23.68
N GLY A 419 -5.52 14.22 23.66
CA GLY A 419 -4.34 13.89 24.43
C GLY A 419 -3.82 12.50 24.07
N ILE A 420 -2.74 12.10 24.75
CA ILE A 420 -2.17 10.75 24.60
C ILE A 420 -2.57 9.94 25.82
N GLY A 421 -3.24 8.82 25.57
CA GLY A 421 -3.65 7.89 26.61
C GLY A 421 -2.48 7.06 27.14
N PRO A 422 -2.63 6.44 28.33
CA PRO A 422 -1.61 5.54 28.85
C PRO A 422 -1.33 4.42 27.85
N PRO A 423 -0.10 3.89 27.82
CA PRO A 423 0.16 2.66 27.08
C PRO A 423 -0.83 1.62 27.56
N LYS A 424 -1.58 1.01 26.63
CA LYS A 424 -2.46 -0.11 26.98
C LYS A 424 -1.61 -1.08 27.78
N LYS A 425 -2.03 -1.40 29.01
CA LYS A 425 -1.50 -2.56 29.73
C LYS A 425 -1.71 -3.69 28.75
N ASN A 426 -0.62 -4.23 28.21
CA ASN A 426 -0.66 -5.55 27.65
C ASN A 426 -1.15 -6.42 28.81
N THR A 427 -2.44 -6.75 28.83
CA THR A 427 -2.83 -8.01 29.43
C THR A 427 -1.95 -9.00 28.69
N ASN A 428 -0.94 -9.50 29.39
CA ASN A 428 -0.02 -10.49 28.87
C ASN A 428 -0.87 -11.73 28.59
N LEU A 429 -1.59 -11.72 27.47
CA LEU A 429 -1.90 -12.94 26.77
C LEU A 429 -0.53 -13.53 26.48
N PRO A 430 -0.25 -14.75 26.98
CA PRO A 430 1.06 -15.36 26.84
C PRO A 430 1.39 -15.35 25.35
N ARG A 431 2.39 -14.56 24.96
CA ARG A 431 2.96 -14.68 23.62
C ARG A 431 3.39 -16.14 23.50
N PRO A 432 2.97 -16.89 22.47
CA PRO A 432 3.51 -18.22 22.27
C PRO A 432 5.02 -18.04 22.06
N ARG A 433 5.82 -18.49 23.03
CA ARG A 433 7.26 -18.69 22.83
C ARG A 433 7.40 -19.88 21.88
N ALA A 434 7.29 -19.62 20.60
CA ALA A 434 7.63 -20.58 19.55
C ALA A 434 8.77 -20.00 18.72
N ILE A 435 9.95 -19.93 19.33
CA ILE A 435 11.19 -20.12 18.59
C ILE A 435 11.71 -21.45 19.12
N ALA A 436 11.53 -22.52 18.37
CA ALA A 436 12.15 -23.79 18.70
C ALA A 436 13.67 -23.55 18.70
N THR A 437 14.34 -23.81 19.82
CA THR A 437 15.79 -23.72 19.91
C THR A 437 16.43 -24.70 18.92
N HIS A 438 17.63 -24.39 18.43
CA HIS A 438 18.35 -25.24 17.45
C HIS A 438 18.37 -26.71 17.88
N THR A 439 18.64 -26.97 19.16
CA THR A 439 18.63 -28.30 19.77
C THR A 439 17.27 -29.01 19.70
N ARG A 440 16.17 -28.26 19.78
CA ARG A 440 14.81 -28.82 19.67
C ARG A 440 14.47 -29.14 18.22
N ILE A 441 14.95 -28.34 17.26
CA ILE A 441 14.80 -28.62 15.83
C ILE A 441 15.63 -29.86 15.46
N GLU A 442 16.88 -29.94 15.90
CA GLU A 442 17.73 -31.13 15.71
C GLU A 442 17.13 -32.40 16.33
N ALA A 443 16.54 -32.30 17.54
CA ALA A 443 15.92 -33.45 18.18
C ALA A 443 14.70 -33.96 17.41
N LEU A 444 13.88 -33.05 16.86
CA LEU A 444 12.73 -33.41 16.03
C LEU A 444 13.18 -34.03 14.70
N LEU A 445 14.25 -33.51 14.08
CA LEU A 445 14.80 -34.07 12.84
C LEU A 445 15.47 -35.44 13.06
N LEU A 446 16.07 -35.67 14.24
CA LEU A 446 16.64 -36.97 14.62
C LEU A 446 15.56 -38.00 14.98
N GLU A 447 14.49 -37.58 15.65
CA GLU A 447 13.31 -38.40 15.88
C GLU A 447 12.71 -38.89 14.56
N ASP A 448 12.56 -37.99 13.58
CA ASP A 448 11.97 -38.31 12.28
C ASP A 448 12.89 -39.22 11.43
N ASN A 449 14.20 -38.97 11.43
CA ASN A 449 15.16 -39.75 10.63
C ASN A 449 15.49 -41.14 11.22
N LEU A 450 15.56 -41.25 12.55
CA LEU A 450 15.97 -42.50 13.22
C LEU A 450 14.78 -43.26 13.83
N ASN A 451 13.58 -42.70 13.76
CA ASN A 451 12.35 -43.25 14.33
C ASN A 451 12.48 -43.59 15.84
N ILE A 452 13.16 -42.71 16.58
CA ILE A 452 13.37 -42.80 18.03
C ILE A 452 12.55 -41.73 18.74
N SER A 453 12.22 -41.90 20.03
CA SER A 453 11.43 -40.90 20.75
C SER A 453 12.16 -39.56 20.86
N PHE A 454 11.42 -38.45 20.79
CA PHE A 454 11.97 -37.09 21.00
C PHE A 454 12.90 -37.00 22.21
N ASN A 455 12.56 -37.64 23.33
CA ASN A 455 13.35 -37.59 24.56
C ASN A 455 14.70 -38.31 24.42
N ASP A 456 14.75 -39.38 23.64
CA ASP A 456 15.98 -40.12 23.37
C ASP A 456 16.84 -39.37 22.35
N ALA A 457 16.23 -38.80 21.30
CA ALA A 457 16.91 -37.90 20.37
C ALA A 457 17.52 -36.67 21.07
N PHE A 458 16.77 -36.07 22.00
CA PHE A 458 17.22 -34.92 22.78
C PHE A 458 18.38 -35.27 23.74
N LYS A 459 18.36 -36.47 24.36
CA LYS A 459 19.48 -36.99 25.15
C LYS A 459 20.70 -37.29 24.28
N HIS A 460 20.51 -37.81 23.08
CA HIS A 460 21.58 -38.10 22.13
C HIS A 460 22.33 -36.84 21.70
N ILE A 461 21.61 -35.73 21.48
CA ILE A 461 22.21 -34.42 21.17
C ILE A 461 22.95 -33.84 22.36
N LYS A 462 22.39 -33.95 23.58
CA LYS A 462 23.07 -33.49 24.79
C LYS A 462 24.29 -34.34 25.18
N GLY A 463 24.27 -35.64 24.89
CA GLY A 463 25.36 -36.58 25.17
C GLY A 463 26.55 -36.46 24.21
N ASN A 464 26.34 -35.90 23.02
CA ASN A 464 27.35 -35.74 21.97
C ASN A 464 28.06 -34.37 21.97
N ASN A 465 27.86 -33.54 22.99
CA ASN A 465 28.68 -32.34 23.20
C ASN A 465 29.82 -32.64 24.20
N PRO A 466 31.00 -33.13 23.77
CA PRO A 466 32.20 -32.93 24.56
C PRO A 466 32.59 -31.45 24.51
N GLN A 467 32.84 -30.90 25.68
CA GLN A 467 33.25 -29.54 26.04
C GLN A 467 33.91 -28.70 24.93
N VAL A 468 33.42 -27.46 24.78
CA VAL A 468 34.24 -26.24 24.63
C VAL A 468 33.67 -25.17 25.55
#